data_AF-A0A3N5RKE8-F1
#
_entry.id   AF-A0A3N5RKE8-F1
#
_cell.length_a   1.000
_cell.length_b   1.000
_cell.length_c   1.000
_cell.angle_alpha   90.00
_cell.angle_beta   90.00
_cell.angle_gamma   90.00
#
_symmetry.space_group_name_H-M   'P 1'
#
loop_
_entity.id
_entity.type
_entity.pdbx_description
1 polymer ?
#
loop_
_entity_poly.entity_id
_entity_poly.type
_entity_poly.pdbx_seq_one_letter_code
_entity_poly.pdbx_strand_id
1 'polypeptide(L)'
;MKNTSSSPTAQSPVPAEMSAGMLKFLGIAALLGLVIWRWNDFIAVFVNVLIWIYDVVGNNFGLAIILFTILIRIITWPLNAQQMKGATAMQELQNDKEWQAVQKKYAKDKEKMAQEQMRFYREKGINPFGSCLPTLIQFPIIIALYQSITRALGSTPLDLLKLS
;
A
#
# COMPACT_ATOMS: atom_id res chain seq x y z
N MET A 1 61.95 35.17 22.42
CA MET A 1 60.85 36.16 22.33
C MET A 1 60.20 36.06 20.96
N LYS A 2 58.85 36.04 20.93
CA LYS A 2 57.89 36.03 19.77
C LYS A 2 57.72 34.65 19.09
N ASN A 3 56.76 33.80 19.48
CA ASN A 3 55.27 33.80 19.44
C ASN A 3 54.69 33.03 18.24
N THR A 4 54.08 31.87 18.58
CA THR A 4 52.78 31.35 18.12
C THR A 4 52.53 31.10 16.63
N SER A 5 52.64 29.83 16.21
CA SER A 5 51.51 29.08 15.59
C SER A 5 51.95 27.68 15.17
N SER A 6 51.54 26.66 15.92
CA SER A 6 51.34 25.32 15.35
C SER A 6 50.22 24.66 16.16
N SER A 7 49.01 25.00 15.73
CA SER A 7 47.75 24.49 16.24
C SER A 7 47.71 22.96 16.32
N PRO A 8 46.98 22.42 17.30
CA PRO A 8 46.89 20.99 17.58
C PRO A 8 45.96 20.28 16.58
N THR A 9 46.30 19.03 16.23
CA THR A 9 45.40 17.93 15.80
C THR A 9 44.26 18.25 14.82
N ALA A 10 44.38 17.74 13.58
CA ALA A 10 43.38 16.89 12.90
C ALA A 10 43.57 16.94 11.38
N GLN A 11 44.46 16.09 10.89
CA GLN A 11 44.39 15.65 9.50
C GLN A 11 43.60 14.34 9.48
N SER A 12 42.31 14.41 9.19
CA SER A 12 41.56 13.27 8.66
C SER A 12 41.04 13.68 7.27
N PRO A 13 41.36 12.93 6.20
CA PRO A 13 40.83 13.24 4.88
C PRO A 13 39.31 13.05 4.94
N VAL A 14 38.55 14.11 4.64
CA VAL A 14 37.09 14.01 4.52
C VAL A 14 36.80 13.00 3.40
N PRO A 15 36.15 11.87 3.69
CA PRO A 15 35.98 10.80 2.74
C PRO A 15 34.91 11.19 1.73
N ALA A 16 35.22 11.08 0.44
CA ALA A 16 34.27 11.24 -0.67
C ALA A 16 33.03 10.32 -0.54
N GLU A 17 33.05 9.35 0.37
CA GLU A 17 31.95 8.43 0.66
C GLU A 17 30.82 9.07 1.50
N MET A 18 31.12 10.09 2.33
CA MET A 18 30.09 10.80 3.11
C MET A 18 29.26 11.74 2.22
N SER A 19 29.89 12.29 1.16
CA SER A 19 29.23 13.11 0.13
C SER A 19 28.26 12.30 -0.74
N ALA A 20 28.64 11.08 -1.13
CA ALA A 20 27.78 10.19 -1.91
C ALA A 20 26.52 9.75 -1.14
N GLY A 21 26.65 9.51 0.18
CA GLY A 21 25.51 9.25 1.06
C GLY A 21 24.56 10.44 1.13
N MET A 22 25.09 11.66 1.30
CA MET A 22 24.29 12.88 1.36
C MET A 22 23.56 13.19 0.04
N LEU A 23 24.19 12.94 -1.12
CA LEU A 23 23.53 13.07 -2.42
C LEU A 23 22.38 12.07 -2.60
N LYS A 24 22.55 10.81 -2.17
CA LYS A 24 21.48 9.80 -2.23
C LYS A 24 20.33 10.16 -1.28
N PHE A 25 20.64 10.66 -0.08
CA PHE A 25 19.63 11.15 0.87
C PHE A 25 18.86 12.36 0.31
N LEU A 26 19.54 13.33 -0.30
CA LEU A 26 18.91 14.48 -0.94
C LEU A 26 18.03 14.06 -2.13
N GLY A 27 18.49 13.10 -2.95
CA GLY A 27 17.70 12.56 -4.05
C GLY A 27 16.43 11.84 -3.57
N ILE A 28 16.53 11.02 -2.52
CA ILE A 28 15.37 10.36 -1.90
C ILE A 28 14.43 11.39 -1.28
N ALA A 29 14.94 12.39 -0.55
CA ALA A 29 14.12 13.45 0.03
C ALA A 29 13.39 14.28 -1.04
N ALA A 30 14.04 14.58 -2.17
CA ALA A 30 13.42 15.26 -3.30
C ALA A 30 12.33 14.41 -3.97
N LEU A 31 12.57 13.11 -4.16
CA LEU A 31 11.56 12.18 -4.70
C LEU A 31 10.37 12.03 -3.75
N LEU A 32 10.62 11.90 -2.45
CA LEU A 32 9.58 11.87 -1.43
C LEU A 32 8.79 13.18 -1.43
N GLY A 33 9.45 14.33 -1.51
CA GLY A 33 8.80 15.64 -1.62
C GLY A 33 7.91 15.76 -2.86
N LEU A 34 8.39 15.30 -4.03
CA LEU A 34 7.61 15.29 -5.27
C LEU A 34 6.41 14.35 -5.18
N VAL A 35 6.58 13.16 -4.59
CA VAL A 35 5.49 12.20 -4.37
C VAL A 35 4.46 12.77 -3.40
N ILE A 36 4.88 13.38 -2.30
CA ILE A 36 4.00 14.02 -1.31
C ILE A 36 3.23 15.19 -1.94
N TRP A 37 3.90 16.04 -2.74
CA TRP A 37 3.26 17.16 -3.40
C TRP A 37 2.18 16.69 -4.40
N ARG A 38 2.51 15.71 -5.24
CA ARG A 38 1.55 15.10 -6.16
C ARG A 38 0.38 14.42 -5.45
N TRP A 39 0.65 13.79 -4.30
CA TRP A 39 -0.35 13.14 -3.47
C TRP A 39 -1.30 14.16 -2.81
N ASN A 40 -0.78 15.30 -2.38
CA ASN A 40 -1.58 16.37 -1.79
C ASN A 40 -2.58 16.97 -2.79
N ASP A 41 -2.16 17.21 -4.04
CA ASP A 41 -3.06 17.68 -5.11
C ASP A 41 -4.20 16.69 -5.38
N PHE A 42 -3.90 15.40 -5.36
CA PHE A 42 -4.90 14.34 -5.51
C PHE A 42 -5.90 14.35 -4.35
N ILE A 43 -5.44 14.47 -3.11
CA ILE A 43 -6.32 14.59 -1.94
C ILE A 43 -7.21 15.83 -2.04
N ALA A 44 -6.66 16.97 -2.44
CA ALA A 44 -7.41 18.21 -2.54
C ALA A 44 -8.61 18.10 -3.50
N VAL A 45 -8.46 17.40 -4.63
CA VAL A 45 -9.57 17.11 -5.56
C VAL A 45 -10.65 16.27 -4.88
N PHE A 46 -10.28 15.23 -4.13
CA PHE A 46 -11.23 14.36 -3.44
C PHE A 46 -11.99 15.10 -2.33
N VAL A 47 -11.30 15.96 -1.57
CA VAL A 47 -11.90 16.77 -0.51
C VAL A 47 -12.87 17.80 -1.10
N ASN A 48 -12.52 18.46 -2.21
CA ASN A 48 -13.42 19.41 -2.87
C ASN A 48 -14.72 18.74 -3.36
N VAL A 49 -14.63 17.53 -3.90
CA VAL A 49 -15.82 16.73 -4.29
C VAL A 49 -16.67 16.38 -3.06
N LEU A 50 -16.05 15.99 -1.95
CA LEU A 50 -16.77 15.68 -0.72
C LEU A 50 -17.49 16.90 -0.13
N ILE A 51 -16.84 18.07 -0.12
CA ILE A 51 -17.46 19.32 0.35
C ILE A 51 -18.64 19.71 -0.54
N TRP A 52 -18.50 19.57 -1.86
CA TRP A 52 -19.60 19.82 -2.79
C TRP A 52 -20.81 18.90 -2.53
N ILE A 53 -20.57 17.61 -2.28
CA ILE A 53 -21.63 16.65 -1.90
C ILE A 53 -22.22 17.00 -0.53
N TYR A 54 -21.39 17.43 0.42
CA TYR A 54 -21.83 17.82 1.76
C TYR A 54 -22.79 19.01 1.75
N ASP A 55 -22.52 20.01 0.90
CA ASP A 55 -23.39 21.16 0.70
C ASP A 55 -24.72 20.76 0.05
N VAL A 56 -24.69 19.86 -0.95
CA VAL A 56 -25.90 19.34 -1.64
C VAL A 56 -26.78 18.50 -0.70
N VAL A 57 -26.19 17.80 0.26
CA VAL A 57 -26.88 16.86 1.18
C VAL A 57 -27.33 17.54 2.49
N GLY A 58 -27.16 18.86 2.59
CA GLY A 58 -27.69 19.66 3.68
C GLY A 58 -26.92 19.53 4.99
N ASN A 59 -25.59 19.55 4.93
CA ASN A 59 -24.68 19.53 6.09
C ASN A 59 -24.67 18.20 6.89
N ASN A 60 -25.15 17.11 6.31
CA ASN A 60 -25.12 15.79 6.96
C ASN A 60 -23.85 15.02 6.57
N PHE A 61 -22.84 15.07 7.43
CA PHE A 61 -21.54 14.45 7.18
C PHE A 61 -21.62 12.93 6.93
N GLY A 62 -22.48 12.22 7.67
CA GLY A 62 -22.67 10.78 7.48
C GLY A 62 -23.24 10.40 6.11
N LEU A 63 -24.24 11.15 5.63
CA LEU A 63 -24.83 10.93 4.30
C LEU A 63 -23.87 11.35 3.18
N ALA A 64 -23.10 12.42 3.38
CA ALA A 64 -22.08 12.86 2.43
C ALA A 64 -21.01 11.78 2.21
N ILE A 65 -20.52 11.13 3.28
CA ILE A 65 -19.57 10.03 3.18
C ILE A 65 -20.19 8.83 2.45
N ILE A 66 -21.41 8.42 2.81
CA ILE A 66 -22.07 7.28 2.15
C ILE A 66 -22.20 7.53 0.64
N LEU A 67 -22.70 8.70 0.24
CA LEU A 67 -22.82 9.08 -1.17
C LEU A 67 -21.46 9.14 -1.87
N PHE A 68 -20.44 9.70 -1.23
CA PHE A 68 -19.09 9.73 -1.74
C PHE A 68 -18.51 8.32 -1.96
N THR A 69 -18.71 7.41 -1.01
CA THR A 69 -18.26 6.02 -1.17
C THR A 69 -18.97 5.32 -2.33
N ILE A 70 -20.28 5.55 -2.53
CA ILE A 70 -21.04 5.01 -3.65
C ILE A 70 -20.51 5.56 -4.98
N LEU A 71 -20.28 6.88 -5.06
CA LEU A 71 -19.73 7.54 -6.24
C LEU A 71 -18.37 6.96 -6.64
N ILE A 72 -17.45 6.84 -5.68
CA ILE A 72 -16.14 6.22 -5.91
C ILE A 72 -16.30 4.76 -6.35
N ARG A 73 -17.22 4.01 -5.74
CA ARG A 73 -17.48 2.60 -6.12
C ARG A 73 -17.97 2.47 -7.56
N ILE A 74 -18.80 3.39 -8.03
CA ILE A 74 -19.31 3.42 -9.40
C ILE A 74 -18.18 3.74 -10.38
N ILE A 75 -17.37 4.76 -10.08
CA ILE A 75 -16.22 5.15 -10.93
C ILE A 75 -15.18 4.04 -11.00
N THR A 76 -14.92 3.36 -9.88
CA THR A 76 -13.97 2.24 -9.81
C THR A 76 -14.57 0.90 -10.24
N TRP A 77 -15.87 0.81 -10.52
CA TRP A 77 -16.52 -0.43 -10.94
C TRP A 77 -15.89 -1.09 -12.18
N PRO A 78 -15.61 -0.40 -13.31
CA PRO A 78 -14.95 -1.02 -14.45
C PRO A 78 -13.54 -1.53 -14.12
N LEU A 79 -12.82 -0.82 -13.24
CA LEU A 79 -11.51 -1.23 -12.76
C LEU A 79 -11.60 -2.48 -11.84
N ASN A 80 -12.61 -2.52 -10.98
CA ASN A 80 -12.90 -3.67 -10.13
C ASN A 80 -13.32 -4.89 -10.96
N ALA A 81 -14.08 -4.70 -12.04
CA ALA A 81 -14.42 -5.76 -12.97
C ALA A 81 -13.18 -6.37 -13.65
N GLN A 82 -12.17 -5.55 -13.96
CA GLN A 82 -10.89 -6.04 -14.47
C GLN A 82 -10.09 -6.81 -13.40
N GLN A 83 -10.09 -6.35 -12.15
CA GLN A 83 -9.49 -7.07 -11.02
C GLN A 83 -10.18 -8.43 -10.80
N MET A 84 -11.52 -8.48 -10.90
CA MET A 84 -12.29 -9.71 -10.78
C MET A 84 -12.00 -10.70 -11.91
N LYS A 85 -11.85 -10.23 -13.17
CA LYS A 85 -11.46 -11.10 -14.29
C LYS A 85 -10.10 -11.77 -14.06
N GLY A 86 -9.13 -11.05 -13.51
CA GLY A 86 -7.82 -11.61 -13.14
C GLY A 86 -7.92 -12.66 -12.04
N ALA A 87 -8.78 -12.43 -11.04
CA ALA A 87 -9.03 -13.38 -9.96
C ALA A 87 -9.71 -14.66 -10.46
N THR A 88 -10.72 -14.56 -11.32
CA THR A 88 -11.41 -15.72 -11.92
C THR A 88 -10.48 -16.53 -12.81
N ALA A 89 -9.66 -15.89 -13.66
CA ALA A 89 -8.72 -16.60 -14.51
C ALA A 89 -7.65 -17.37 -13.69
N MET A 90 -7.23 -16.80 -12.55
CA MET A 90 -6.34 -17.50 -11.61
C MET A 90 -7.02 -18.70 -10.95
N GLN A 91 -8.29 -18.57 -10.59
CA GLN A 91 -9.09 -19.67 -10.03
C GLN A 91 -9.29 -20.80 -11.06
N GLU A 92 -9.53 -20.46 -12.33
CA GLU A 92 -9.62 -21.44 -13.42
C GLU A 92 -8.30 -22.18 -13.62
N LEU A 93 -7.15 -21.50 -13.55
CA LEU A 93 -5.85 -22.16 -13.61
C LEU A 93 -5.64 -23.14 -12.45
N GLN A 94 -6.00 -22.75 -11.21
CA GLN A 94 -5.87 -23.65 -10.06
C GLN A 94 -6.73 -24.91 -10.18
N ASN A 95 -7.87 -24.81 -10.85
CA ASN A 95 -8.78 -25.92 -11.11
C ASN A 95 -8.47 -26.68 -12.41
N ASP A 96 -7.51 -26.22 -13.20
CA ASP A 96 -7.11 -26.90 -14.43
C ASP A 96 -6.44 -28.24 -14.10
N LYS A 97 -6.93 -29.31 -14.74
CA LYS A 97 -6.40 -30.66 -14.56
C LYS A 97 -4.95 -30.77 -15.02
N GLU A 98 -4.55 -30.00 -16.03
CA GLU A 98 -3.16 -29.96 -16.50
C GLU A 98 -2.24 -29.35 -15.44
N TRP A 99 -2.68 -28.25 -14.81
CA TRP A 99 -1.94 -27.62 -13.73
C TRP A 99 -1.81 -28.54 -12.51
N GLN A 100 -2.88 -29.23 -12.11
CA GLN A 100 -2.84 -30.22 -11.02
C GLN A 100 -1.92 -31.41 -11.32
N ALA A 101 -1.87 -31.86 -12.58
CA ALA A 101 -0.98 -32.94 -13.00
C ALA A 101 0.50 -32.52 -12.95
N VAL A 102 0.81 -31.30 -13.41
CA VAL A 102 2.16 -30.71 -13.32
C VAL A 102 2.57 -30.53 -11.87
N GLN A 103 1.68 -30.02 -11.02
CA GLN A 103 1.94 -29.84 -9.60
C GLN A 103 2.24 -31.16 -8.89
N LYS A 104 1.54 -32.25 -9.25
CA LYS A 104 1.83 -33.62 -8.76
C LYS A 104 3.15 -34.16 -9.29
N LYS A 105 3.45 -33.93 -10.57
CA LYS A 105 4.67 -34.43 -11.24
C LYS A 105 5.94 -33.74 -10.72
N TYR A 106 5.87 -32.44 -10.43
CA TYR A 106 7.00 -31.64 -9.97
C TYR A 106 6.90 -31.25 -8.48
N ALA A 107 6.10 -31.96 -7.68
CA ALA A 107 5.91 -31.69 -6.25
C ALA A 107 7.23 -31.63 -5.45
N LYS A 108 8.24 -32.39 -5.89
CA LYS A 108 9.58 -32.45 -5.26
C LYS A 108 10.58 -31.44 -5.81
N ASP A 109 10.29 -30.80 -6.94
CA ASP A 109 11.20 -29.89 -7.64
C ASP A 109 10.56 -28.49 -7.74
N LYS A 110 10.79 -27.68 -6.71
CA LYS A 110 10.20 -26.33 -6.59
C LYS A 110 10.66 -25.39 -7.69
N GLU A 111 11.87 -25.59 -8.21
CA GLU A 111 12.43 -24.73 -9.25
C GLU A 111 11.75 -24.99 -10.59
N LYS A 112 11.60 -26.26 -10.98
CA LYS A 112 10.83 -26.62 -12.19
C LYS A 112 9.35 -26.28 -12.05
N MET A 113 8.78 -26.43 -10.86
CA MET A 113 7.39 -26.06 -10.60
C MET A 113 7.16 -24.57 -10.85
N ALA A 114 8.05 -23.70 -10.35
CA ALA A 114 7.94 -22.25 -10.56
C ALA A 114 8.09 -21.86 -12.04
N GLN A 115 8.99 -22.52 -12.77
CA GLN A 115 9.17 -22.26 -14.22
C GLN A 115 7.95 -22.68 -15.04
N GLU A 116 7.41 -23.88 -14.80
CA GLU A 116 6.19 -24.35 -15.47
C GLU A 116 5.00 -23.46 -15.11
N GLN A 117 4.86 -23.07 -13.84
CA GLN A 117 3.82 -22.15 -13.39
C GLN A 117 3.85 -20.83 -14.17
N MET A 118 5.05 -20.27 -14.35
CA MET A 118 5.22 -19.03 -15.09
C MET A 118 4.94 -19.20 -16.58
N ARG A 119 5.22 -20.37 -17.16
CA ARG A 119 4.85 -20.70 -18.55
C ARG A 119 3.33 -20.72 -18.71
N PHE A 120 2.62 -21.41 -17.82
CA PHE A 120 1.15 -21.45 -17.80
C PHE A 120 0.52 -20.07 -17.59
N TYR A 121 1.06 -19.24 -16.70
CA TYR A 121 0.60 -17.86 -16.52
C TYR A 121 0.75 -17.03 -17.79
N ARG A 122 1.84 -17.23 -18.53
CA ARG A 122 2.10 -16.51 -19.79
C ARG A 122 1.23 -17.02 -20.93
N GLU A 123 1.02 -18.33 -21.06
CA GLU A 123 0.14 -18.94 -22.06
C GLU A 123 -1.32 -18.51 -21.87
N LYS A 124 -1.80 -18.44 -20.62
CA LYS A 124 -3.18 -18.01 -20.32
C LYS A 124 -3.35 -16.49 -20.15
N GLY A 125 -2.27 -15.70 -20.26
CA GLY A 125 -2.31 -14.25 -20.14
C GLY A 125 -2.78 -13.74 -18.77
N ILE A 126 -2.57 -14.52 -17.70
CA ILE A 126 -3.06 -14.20 -16.35
C ILE A 126 -2.04 -13.28 -15.66
N ASN A 127 -2.49 -12.15 -15.12
CA ASN A 127 -1.64 -11.24 -14.35
C ASN A 127 -1.73 -11.56 -12.84
N PRO A 128 -0.72 -12.22 -12.22
CA PRO A 128 -0.78 -12.68 -10.83
C PRO A 128 -0.87 -11.54 -9.80
N PHE A 129 -0.45 -10.33 -10.18
CA PHE A 129 -0.50 -9.13 -9.32
C PHE A 129 -1.87 -8.46 -9.27
N GLY A 130 -2.78 -8.77 -10.21
CA GLY A 130 -4.14 -8.21 -10.20
C GLY A 130 -4.98 -8.71 -9.02
N SER A 131 -4.71 -9.92 -8.55
CA SER A 131 -5.53 -10.61 -7.53
C SER A 131 -5.12 -10.33 -6.09
N CYS A 132 -3.90 -9.83 -5.83
CA CYS A 132 -3.45 -9.48 -4.47
C CYS A 132 -3.79 -8.04 -4.06
N LEU A 133 -4.18 -7.20 -5.04
CA LEU A 133 -4.53 -5.80 -4.84
C LEU A 133 -5.71 -5.59 -3.85
N PRO A 134 -6.79 -6.40 -3.85
CA PRO A 134 -7.89 -6.27 -2.88
C PRO A 134 -7.47 -6.61 -1.45
N THR A 135 -6.62 -7.62 -1.28
CA THR A 135 -6.15 -8.06 0.03
C THR A 135 -5.23 -7.01 0.67
N LEU A 136 -4.40 -6.34 -0.14
CA LEU A 136 -3.57 -5.22 0.30
C LEU A 136 -4.41 -4.05 0.84
N ILE A 137 -5.57 -3.77 0.24
CA ILE A 137 -6.50 -2.74 0.71
C ILE A 137 -7.22 -3.17 2.01
N GLN A 138 -7.40 -4.48 2.22
CA GLN A 138 -8.08 -5.02 3.40
C GLN A 138 -7.22 -4.99 4.68
N PHE A 139 -5.90 -5.17 4.56
CA PHE A 139 -4.98 -5.18 5.72
C PHE A 139 -5.04 -3.89 6.57
N PRO A 140 -5.02 -2.67 5.99
CA PRO A 140 -5.12 -1.42 6.74
C PRO A 140 -6.39 -1.31 7.59
N ILE A 141 -7.53 -1.78 7.07
CA ILE A 141 -8.83 -1.66 7.74
C ILE A 141 -8.83 -2.48 9.04
N ILE A 142 -8.25 -3.67 9.02
CA ILE A 142 -8.17 -4.56 10.21
C ILE A 142 -7.28 -3.93 11.29
N ILE A 143 -6.15 -3.34 10.91
CA ILE A 143 -5.24 -2.67 11.86
C ILE A 143 -5.91 -1.46 12.51
N ALA A 144 -6.65 -0.66 11.73
CA ALA A 144 -7.39 0.49 12.24
C ALA A 144 -8.48 0.07 13.24
N LEU A 145 -9.23 -0.99 12.92
CA LEU A 145 -10.30 -1.53 13.79
C LEU A 145 -9.71 -2.14 15.08
N TYR A 146 -8.61 -2.88 14.97
CA TYR A 146 -7.88 -3.41 16.12
C TYR A 146 -7.33 -2.30 17.04
N GLN A 147 -6.75 -1.23 16.49
CA GLN A 147 -6.30 -0.09 17.30
C GLN A 147 -7.47 0.64 17.96
N SER A 148 -8.59 0.80 17.25
CA SER A 148 -9.79 1.44 17.81
C SER A 148 -10.36 0.64 18.99
N ILE A 149 -10.49 -0.68 18.85
CA ILE A 149 -10.97 -1.56 19.91
C ILE A 149 -9.97 -1.60 21.08
N THR A 150 -8.67 -1.70 20.81
CA THR A 150 -7.63 -1.71 21.85
C THR A 150 -7.60 -0.40 22.64
N ARG A 151 -7.79 0.75 21.97
CA ARG A 151 -7.90 2.05 22.64
C ARG A 151 -9.18 2.16 23.47
N ALA A 152 -10.31 1.69 22.95
CA ALA A 152 -11.59 1.69 23.66
C ALA A 152 -11.57 0.79 24.91
N LEU A 153 -11.04 -0.43 24.79
CA LEU A 153 -10.94 -1.38 25.91
C LEU A 153 -9.84 -1.00 26.92
N GLY A 154 -8.77 -0.33 26.48
CA GLY A 154 -7.73 0.18 27.38
C GLY A 154 -8.18 1.36 28.25
N SER A 155 -9.22 2.10 27.84
CA SER A 155 -9.76 3.24 28.60
C SER A 155 -10.88 2.89 29.58
N THR A 156 -11.40 1.66 29.60
CA THR A 156 -12.61 1.34 30.38
C THR A 156 -12.56 0.03 31.17
N PRO A 157 -11.74 -0.07 32.24
CA PRO A 157 -12.05 -0.98 33.34
C PRO A 157 -13.12 -0.40 34.30
N LEU A 158 -13.32 0.93 34.35
CA LEU A 158 -14.25 1.58 35.29
C LEU A 158 -15.64 1.93 34.71
N ASP A 159 -15.78 2.13 33.38
CA ASP A 159 -17.08 2.46 32.76
C ASP A 159 -17.97 1.22 32.50
N LEU A 160 -17.39 0.02 32.44
CA LEU A 160 -18.12 -1.24 32.28
C LEU A 160 -18.90 -1.67 33.53
N LEU A 161 -18.52 -1.18 34.71
CA LEU A 161 -19.21 -1.40 35.99
C LEU A 161 -20.35 -0.40 36.25
N LYS A 162 -20.52 0.60 35.38
CA LYS A 162 -21.56 1.65 35.48
C LYS A 162 -22.78 1.41 34.58
N LEU A 163 -22.78 0.30 33.83
CA LEU A 163 -23.86 -0.10 32.91
C LEU A 163 -24.53 -1.43 33.32
N SER A 164 -24.24 -1.96 34.53
CA SER A 164 -25.02 -3.01 35.19
C SER A 164 -25.74 -2.45 36.41
#